data_AF-A0A0D5Y7Q6-F1
#
_entry.id   AF-A0A0D5Y7Q6-F1
#
_cell.length_a   1.000
_cell.length_b   1.000
_cell.length_c   1.000
_cell.angle_alpha   90.00
_cell.angle_beta   90.00
_cell.angle_gamma   90.00
#
_symmetry.space_group_name_H-M   'P 1'
#
loop_
_entity.id
_entity.type
_entity.pdbx_description
1 polymer ?
#
loop_
_entity_poly.entity_id
_entity_poly.type
_entity_poly.pdbx_seq_one_letter_code
_entity_poly.pdbx_strand_id
1 'polypeptide(L)' 'MLIIDALGLEDISVHDIGDEQTLFGEGLGLDSVDALELGLAIQKRYGIKIDADAKDTRNHFSNVASLAAFVIAKQAA' A
#
# COMPACT_ATOMS: atom_id res chain seq x y z
N MET A 1 10.49 5.51 -2.85
CA MET A 1 9.17 5.09 -3.40
C MET A 1 8.27 4.82 -2.21
N LEU A 2 7.01 5.30 -2.17
CA LEU A 2 6.22 5.31 -0.92
C LEU A 2 6.19 3.96 -0.17
N ILE A 3 6.01 2.84 -0.87
CA ILE A 3 5.93 1.52 -0.24
C ILE A 3 7.28 1.13 0.39
N ILE A 4 8.38 1.19 -0.37
CA ILE A 4 9.73 0.89 0.12
C ILE A 4 10.10 1.79 1.28
N ASP A 5 9.85 3.10 1.16
CA ASP A 5 10.23 4.09 2.17
C ASP A 5 9.40 3.93 3.44
N ALA A 6 8.11 3.57 3.32
CA ALA A 6 7.21 3.40 4.46
C ALA A 6 7.47 2.10 5.24
N LEU A 7 7.92 1.06 4.55
CA LEU A 7 8.08 -0.30 5.11
C LEU A 7 9.55 -0.67 5.34
N GLY A 8 10.49 0.24 5.09
CA GLY A 8 11.92 -0.01 5.32
C GLY A 8 12.49 -1.16 4.48
N LEU A 9 12.02 -1.33 3.24
CA LEU A 9 12.45 -2.43 2.35
C LEU A 9 13.81 -2.11 1.71
N GLU A 10 14.88 -2.08 2.51
CA GLU A 10 16.22 -1.62 2.11
C GLU A 10 16.86 -2.45 0.98
N ASP A 11 16.51 -3.74 0.88
CA ASP A 11 17.05 -4.66 -0.13
C ASP A 11 16.16 -4.78 -1.39
N ILE A 12 15.05 -4.02 -1.47
CA ILE A 12 14.08 -4.08 -2.57
C ILE A 12 14.13 -2.77 -3.35
N SER A 13 14.30 -2.86 -4.67
CA SER A 13 14.20 -1.71 -5.56
C SER A 13 12.80 -1.59 -6.16
N VAL A 14 12.51 -0.43 -6.73
CA VAL A 14 11.23 -0.18 -7.44
C VAL A 14 10.98 -1.13 -8.61
N HIS A 15 12.04 -1.71 -9.18
CA HIS A 15 11.92 -2.66 -10.30
C HIS A 15 11.63 -4.10 -9.83
N ASP A 16 11.80 -4.38 -8.54
CA ASP A 16 11.55 -5.69 -7.94
C ASP A 16 10.08 -5.86 -7.51
N ILE A 17 9.30 -4.77 -7.56
CA ILE A 17 7.88 -4.77 -7.21
C ILE A 17 7.06 -4.58 -8.49
N GLY A 18 6.38 -5.64 -8.93
CA GLY A 18 5.45 -5.56 -10.05
C GLY A 18 4.15 -4.84 -9.68
N ASP A 19 3.56 -4.11 -10.64
CA ASP A 19 2.33 -3.34 -10.40
C ASP A 19 1.16 -4.20 -9.91
N GLU A 20 1.04 -5.42 -10.44
CA GLU A 20 0.01 -6.40 -10.07
C GLU A 20 0.48 -7.44 -9.05
N GLN A 21 1.74 -7.34 -8.60
CA GLN A 21 2.29 -8.26 -7.61
C GLN A 21 1.58 -8.08 -6.27
N THR A 22 1.18 -9.21 -5.66
CA THR A 22 0.62 -9.20 -4.32
C THR A 22 1.63 -8.58 -3.35
N LEU A 23 1.21 -7.64 -2.51
CA LEU A 23 2.07 -7.01 -1.51
C LEU A 23 2.12 -7.84 -0.22
N PHE A 24 0.98 -8.39 0.21
CA PHE A 24 0.84 -9.08 1.49
C PHE A 24 0.87 -10.61 1.35
N GLY A 25 1.32 -11.32 2.40
CA GLY A 25 1.35 -12.78 2.41
C GLY A 25 2.40 -13.35 1.45
N GLU A 26 2.01 -14.21 0.49
CA GLU A 26 2.94 -14.89 -0.43
C GLU A 26 3.64 -13.95 -1.44
N GLY A 27 3.27 -12.67 -1.46
CA GLY A 27 3.83 -11.65 -2.32
C GLY A 27 5.18 -11.11 -1.84
N LEU A 28 5.21 -9.86 -1.35
CA LEU A 28 6.41 -9.28 -0.72
C LEU A 28 6.64 -9.79 0.72
N GLY A 29 5.84 -10.74 1.22
CA GLY A 29 5.98 -11.24 2.58
C GLY A 29 5.42 -10.29 3.65
N LEU A 30 4.74 -9.22 3.26
CA LEU A 30 4.25 -8.21 4.20
C LEU A 30 3.12 -8.76 5.07
N ASP A 31 3.10 -8.31 6.31
CA ASP A 31 2.13 -8.73 7.32
C ASP A 31 1.06 -7.66 7.61
N SER A 32 0.31 -7.87 8.70
CA SER A 32 -0.78 -6.97 9.10
C SER A 32 -0.28 -5.63 9.67
N VAL A 33 0.91 -5.62 10.26
CA VAL A 33 1.55 -4.42 10.83
C VAL A 33 2.03 -3.53 9.70
N ASP A 34 2.67 -4.11 8.69
CA ASP A 34 3.11 -3.40 7.48
C ASP A 34 1.94 -2.70 6.77
N ALA A 35 0.78 -3.35 6.70
CA ALA A 35 -0.43 -2.75 6.11
C ALA A 35 -0.85 -1.47 6.84
N LEU A 36 -0.69 -1.45 8.16
CA LEU A 36 -1.04 -0.34 9.02
C LEU A 36 -0.04 0.81 8.86
N GLU A 37 1.25 0.50 8.78
CA GLU A 37 2.32 1.48 8.50
C GLU A 37 2.16 2.12 7.13
N LEU A 38 1.89 1.32 6.09
CA LEU A 38 1.60 1.80 4.75
C LEU A 38 0.36 2.68 4.73
N GLY A 39 -0.70 2.30 5.46
CA GLY A 39 -1.91 3.10 5.59
C GLY A 39 -1.65 4.46 6.24
N LEU A 40 -0.85 4.49 7.31
CA LEU A 40 -0.41 5.73 7.96
C LEU A 40 0.45 6.59 7.02
N ALA A 41 1.35 5.98 6.24
CA ALA A 41 2.19 6.69 5.29
C ALA A 41 1.35 7.36 4.18
N ILE A 42 0.34 6.67 3.66
CA ILE A 42 -0.63 7.24 2.69
C ILE A 42 -1.41 8.38 3.32
N GLN A 43 -1.88 8.23 4.56
CA GLN A 43 -2.58 9.29 5.27
C GLN A 43 -1.71 10.54 5.45
N LYS A 44 -0.44 10.36 5.86
CA LYS A 44 0.49 11.48 6.04
C LYS A 44 0.85 12.15 4.73
N ARG A 45 1.05 11.37 3.65
CA ARG A 45 1.51 11.88 2.36
C ARG A 45 0.41 12.52 1.52
N TYR A 46 -0.80 11.96 1.58
CA TYR A 46 -1.90 12.35 0.70
C TYR A 46 -3.13 12.86 1.44
N GLY A 47 -3.13 12.87 2.78
CA GLY A 47 -4.29 13.30 3.58
C GLY A 47 -5.47 12.33 3.57
N ILE A 48 -5.31 11.12 3.02
CA ILE A 48 -6.38 10.14 2.85
C ILE A 48 -6.49 9.27 4.12
N LYS A 49 -7.66 9.28 4.77
CA LYS A 49 -7.94 8.34 5.86
C LYS A 49 -8.30 6.97 5.29
N ILE A 50 -7.67 5.94 5.84
CA ILE A 50 -7.90 4.56 5.46
C ILE A 50 -8.57 3.87 6.64
N ASP A 51 -9.74 3.31 6.37
CA ASP A 51 -10.50 2.55 7.36
C ASP A 51 -10.06 1.09 7.28
N ALA A 52 -9.24 0.64 8.23
CA ALA A 52 -8.70 -0.72 8.24
C ALA A 52 -9.81 -1.78 8.42
N ASP A 53 -10.97 -1.40 8.95
CA ASP A 53 -12.10 -2.30 9.20
C ASP A 53 -13.04 -2.40 7.98
N ALA A 54 -12.88 -1.53 6.99
CA ALA A 54 -13.66 -1.61 5.77
C ALA A 54 -13.27 -2.85 4.95
N LYS A 55 -14.28 -3.66 4.59
CA LYS A 55 -14.10 -4.89 3.81
C LYS A 55 -13.31 -4.71 2.52
N ASP A 56 -13.43 -3.52 1.90
CA ASP A 56 -12.76 -3.21 0.64
C ASP A 56 -11.30 -2.74 0.82
N THR A 57 -10.88 -2.38 2.03
CA THR A 57 -9.50 -1.92 2.29
C THR A 57 -8.49 -3.01 1.97
N ARG A 58 -8.80 -4.29 2.25
CA ARG A 58 -7.94 -5.41 1.84
C ARG A 58 -7.74 -5.50 0.33
N ASN A 59 -8.76 -5.17 -0.47
CA ASN A 59 -8.67 -5.20 -1.92
C ASN A 59 -7.81 -4.04 -2.44
N HIS A 60 -7.95 -2.85 -1.86
CA HIS A 60 -7.16 -1.68 -2.22
C HIS A 60 -5.66 -1.84 -1.92
N PHE A 61 -5.32 -2.67 -0.94
CA PHE A 61 -3.94 -2.94 -0.52
C PHE A 61 -3.35 -4.20 -1.16
N SER A 62 -4.08 -4.88 -2.05
CA SER A 62 -3.61 -6.14 -2.65
C SER A 62 -2.31 -6.00 -3.45
N ASN A 63 -2.21 -4.97 -4.29
CA ASN A 63 -1.07 -4.69 -5.17
C ASN A 63 -0.88 -3.18 -5.39
N VAL A 64 0.24 -2.79 -6.01
CA VAL A 64 0.58 -1.37 -6.25
C VAL A 64 -0.46 -0.69 -7.12
N ALA A 65 -0.95 -1.35 -8.16
CA ALA A 65 -1.98 -0.82 -9.06
C ALA A 65 -3.28 -0.48 -8.32
N SER A 66 -3.76 -1.39 -7.46
CA SER A 66 -4.97 -1.18 -6.64
C SER A 66 -4.79 -0.03 -5.65
N LEU A 67 -3.59 0.07 -5.06
CA LEU A 67 -3.26 1.14 -4.11
C LEU A 67 -3.23 2.50 -4.80
N ALA A 68 -2.60 2.56 -5.98
CA ALA A 68 -2.55 3.77 -6.79
C ALA A 68 -3.95 4.20 -7.23
N ALA A 69 -4.78 3.27 -7.71
CA ALA A 69 -6.16 3.53 -8.08
C ALA A 69 -6.98 4.08 -6.91
N PHE A 70 -6.81 3.51 -5.71
CA PHE A 70 -7.46 4.00 -4.49
C PHE A 70 -7.03 5.44 -4.15
N VAL A 71 -5.73 5.73 -4.18
CA VAL A 71 -5.22 7.07 -3.89
C VAL A 71 -5.75 8.10 -4.90
N ILE A 72 -5.74 7.77 -6.20
CA ILE A 72 -6.25 8.64 -7.26
C ILE A 72 -7.75 8.90 -7.06
N ALA A 73 -8.54 7.86 -6.80
CA ALA A 73 -9.98 7.99 -6.59
C ALA A 73 -10.33 8.87 -5.39
N LYS A 74 -9.51 8.84 -4.33
CA LYS A 74 -9.71 9.67 -3.13
C LYS A 74 -9.22 11.11 -3.27
N GLN A 75 -8.27 11.39 -4.17
CA GLN A 75 -7.82 12.75 -4.46
C GLN A 75 -8.72 13.50 -5.46
N ALA A 76 -9.47 12.77 -6.28
CA ALA A 76 -10.41 13.34 -7.24
C ALA A 76 -11.79 13.67 -6.62
N ALA A 77 -12.01 13.34 -5.35
CA ALA A 77 -13.26 13.54 -4.61
C ALA A 77 -13.18 14.76 -3.68
#